data_AF-A0A952SZQ3-F1
#
_entry.id   AF-A0A952SZQ3-F1
#
_cell.length_a   1.000
_cell.length_b   1.000
_cell.length_c   1.000
_cell.angle_alpha   90.00
_cell.angle_beta   90.00
_cell.angle_gamma   90.00
#
_symmetry.space_group_name_H-M   'P 1'
#
loop_
_entity.id
_entity.type
_entity.pdbx_description
1 polymer ?
#
loop_
_entity_poly.entity_id
_entity_poly.type
_entity_poly.pdbx_seq_one_letter_code
_entity_poly.pdbx_strand_id
1 'polypeptide(L)' 'MRQDVIAYPDAYQHERAQRFGVTQNAICVALKKLPVTHKTNASTPQGGRRRAAHLPG' A
#
# COMPACT_ATOMS: atom_id res chain seq x y z
N MET A 1 12.34 -0.85 11.50
CA MET A 1 11.59 -1.40 10.35
C MET A 1 10.14 -1.77 10.66
N ARG A 2 9.83 -2.72 11.58
CA ARG A 2 8.42 -3.09 11.91
C ARG A 2 7.50 -1.89 12.20
N GLN A 3 7.94 -1.00 13.10
CA GLN A 3 7.17 0.18 13.46
C GLN A 3 6.97 1.15 12.29
N ASP A 4 7.95 1.28 11.39
CA ASP A 4 7.83 2.12 10.17
C ASP A 4 6.84 1.54 9.16
N VAL A 5 6.74 0.20 9.05
CA VAL A 5 5.71 -0.47 8.25
C VAL A 5 4.31 -0.25 8.82
N ILE A 6 4.16 -0.15 10.15
CA ILE A 6 2.88 0.12 10.80
C ILE A 6 2.50 1.60 10.69
N ALA A 7 3.44 2.50 10.94
CA ALA A 7 3.20 3.95 10.90
C ALA A 7 2.99 4.46 9.46
N TYR A 8 3.68 3.85 8.49
CA TYR A 8 3.62 4.25 7.09
C TYR A 8 3.51 3.01 6.19
N PRO A 9 2.32 2.39 6.11
CA PRO A 9 2.15 1.17 5.32
C PRO A 9 2.33 1.41 3.83
N ASP A 10 1.82 2.53 3.30
CA ASP A 10 1.90 2.91 1.90
C ASP A 10 3.24 3.56 1.48
N ALA A 11 4.19 3.71 2.41
CA ALA A 11 5.49 4.28 2.05
C ALA A 11 6.27 3.36 1.10
N TYR A 12 6.70 3.94 -0.02
CA TYR A 12 7.59 3.29 -0.98
C TYR A 12 8.96 2.96 -0.37
N GLN A 13 9.64 1.97 -0.95
CA GLN A 13 10.94 1.51 -0.42
C GLN A 13 12.02 2.61 -0.43
N HIS A 14 12.00 3.54 -1.41
CA HIS A 14 12.97 4.64 -1.48
C HIS A 14 12.76 5.67 -0.36
N GLU A 15 11.50 6.02 -0.06
CA GLU A 15 11.14 6.90 1.06
C GLU A 15 11.64 6.32 2.39
N ARG A 16 11.43 5.01 2.59
CA ARG A 16 11.94 4.30 3.77
C ARG A 16 13.47 4.33 3.80
N ALA A 17 14.11 4.08 2.66
CA ALA A 17 15.57 4.14 2.54
C ALA A 17 16.12 5.51 2.93
N GLN A 18 15.49 6.61 2.51
CA GLN A 18 15.88 7.97 2.90
C GLN A 18 15.76 8.20 4.41
N ARG A 19 14.67 7.72 5.03
CA ARG A 19 14.48 7.83 6.49
C ARG A 19 15.50 7.05 7.30
N PHE A 20 15.89 5.87 6.81
CA PHE A 20 16.88 5.02 7.46
C PHE A 20 18.32 5.31 7.03
N GLY A 21 18.54 6.18 6.04
CA GLY A 21 19.88 6.45 5.48
C GLY A 21 20.52 5.25 4.78
N VAL A 22 19.71 4.33 4.24
CA VAL A 22 20.17 3.07 3.62
C VAL A 22 19.80 3.00 2.14
N THR A 23 20.34 2.01 1.44
CA THR A 23 19.95 1.73 0.06
C THR A 23 18.59 1.02 -0.02
N GLN A 24 17.90 1.20 -1.14
CA GLN A 24 16.61 0.54 -1.39
C GLN A 24 16.71 -1.00 -1.29
N ASN A 25 17.83 -1.60 -1.72
CA ASN A 25 18.04 -3.04 -1.60
C ASN A 25 18.05 -3.52 -0.15
N ALA A 26 18.63 -2.74 0.77
CA ALA A 26 18.61 -3.06 2.20
C ALA A 26 17.17 -3.08 2.75
N ILE A 27 16.32 -2.15 2.31
CA ILE A 27 14.89 -2.12 2.65
C ILE A 27 14.17 -3.35 2.10
N CYS A 28 14.42 -3.73 0.84
CA CYS A 28 13.82 -4.93 0.24
C CYS A 28 14.16 -6.20 1.02
N VAL A 29 15.44 -6.39 1.39
CA VAL A 29 15.87 -7.53 2.21
C VAL A 29 15.24 -7.48 3.61
N ALA A 30 15.19 -6.31 4.24
CA ALA A 30 14.58 -6.15 5.56
C ALA A 30 13.07 -6.50 5.53
N LEU A 31 12.33 -6.04 4.52
CA LEU A 31 10.91 -6.35 4.33
C LEU A 31 10.68 -7.85 4.11
N LYS A 32 11.52 -8.53 3.31
CA LYS A 32 11.41 -9.99 3.11
C LYS A 32 11.62 -10.80 4.39
N LYS A 33 12.45 -10.31 5.31
CA LYS A 33 12.71 -10.97 6.61
C LYS A 33 11.61 -10.72 7.64
N LEU A 34 10.66 -9.83 7.35
CA LEU A 34 9.59 -9.46 8.27
C LEU A 34 8.31 -10.24 7.92
N PRO A 35 7.75 -11.04 8.85
CA PRO A 35 6.45 -11.68 8.65
C PRO A 35 5.33 -10.67 8.87
N VAL A 36 5.27 -9.62 8.05
CA VAL A 36 4.26 -8.57 8.12
C VAL A 36 3.51 -8.50 6.81
N THR A 37 2.20 -8.72 6.88
CA THR A 37 1.29 -8.54 5.76
C THR A 37 0.40 -7.36 6.10
N HIS A 38 0.55 -6.25 5.37
CA HIS A 38 -0.37 -5.13 5.47
C HIS A 38 -1.42 -5.24 4.37
N LYS A 39 -2.70 -5.34 4.76
CA LYS A 39 -3.83 -5.31 3.84
C LYS A 39 -4.45 -3.92 3.90
N THR A 40 -4.37 -3.17 2.80
CA THR A 40 -5.02 -1.86 2.71
C THR A 40 -6.53 -2.06 2.75
N ASN A 41 -7.16 -1.60 3.83
CA ASN A 41 -8.62 -1.46 3.90
C ASN A 41 -9.01 -0.19 3.13
N ALA A 42 -8.72 -0.17 1.83
CA ALA A 42 -9.30 0.84 0.97
C ALA A 42 -10.83 0.62 1.06
N SER A 43 -11.56 1.62 1.55
CA SER A 43 -13.01 1.62 1.43
C SER A 43 -13.29 1.53 -0.06
N THR A 44 -13.65 0.34 -0.53
CA THR A 44 -14.07 0.17 -1.90
C THR A 44 -15.26 1.11 -2.10
N PRO A 45 -15.25 1.99 -3.12
CA PRO A 45 -16.44 2.76 -3.42
C PRO A 45 -17.56 1.74 -3.60
N GLN A 46 -18.58 1.81 -2.74
CA GLN A 46 -19.71 0.89 -2.73
C GLN A 46 -20.22 0.82 -4.16
N GLY A 47 -19.94 -0.30 -4.83
CA GLY A 47 -20.08 -0.43 -6.27
C GLY A 47 -21.51 -0.10 -6.68
N GLY A 48 -21.74 1.13 -7.12
CA GLY A 48 -23.01 1.56 -7.65
C GLY A 48 -23.32 0.68 -8.84
N ARG A 49 -24.37 -0.14 -8.72
CA ARG A 49 -24.89 -0.98 -9.81
C ARG A 49 -24.99 -0.10 -11.06
N ARG A 50 -24.29 -0.47 -12.15
CA ARG A 50 -24.44 0.20 -13.45
C ARG A 50 -25.92 0.11 -13.83
N ARG A 51 -26.68 1.19 -13.59
CA ARG A 51 -28.04 1.28 -14.10
C ARG A 51 -27.93 1.32 -15.61
N ALA A 52 -28.63 0.39 -16.28
CA ALA A 52 -28.77 0.43 -17.73
C ALA A 52 -29.41 1.78 -18.07
N ALA A 53 -28.70 2.60 -18.86
CA ALA A 53 -29.23 3.86 -19.35
C ALA A 53 -30.39 3.54 -20.31
N HIS A 54 -31.61 3.93 -19.96
CA HIS A 54 -32.74 3.86 -20.88
C HIS A 54 -32.66 5.08 -21.80
N LEU A 55 -32.24 4.87 -23.05
CA LEU A 55 -32.37 5.88 -24.10
C LEU A 55 -33.79 5.81 -24.67
N PRO A 56 -34.56 6.91 -24.70
CA PRO A 56 -35.86 6.93 -25.38
C PRO A 56 -35.65 6.82 -26.89
N GLY A 57 -36.46 5.97 -27.53
CA GLY A 57 -36.57 5.84 -28.99
C GLY A 57 -37.55 6.83 -29.59
#